data_AF-A0A800MGU9-F1
#
_entry.id   AF-A0A800MGU9-F1
#
_cell.length_a   1.000
_cell.length_b   1.000
_cell.length_c   1.000
_cell.angle_alpha   90.00
_cell.angle_beta   90.00
_cell.angle_gamma   90.00
#
_symmetry.space_group_name_H-M   'P 1'
#
loop_
_entity.id
_entity.type
_entity.pdbx_description
1 polymer ?
#
loop_
_entity_poly.entity_id
_entity_poly.type
_entity_poly.pdbx_seq_one_letter_code
_entity_poly.pdbx_strand_id
1 'polypeptide(L)'
;MTNMTHRYMQAPLVRPSRARAGFTLIELLAVMVILGLLTFFVLRGAMGAEETVRVNSTRGYLQQLSAAIDNYEPDAGDYPPSSFPNSLDPKPSDTNMGAEMLVISLWPKQGSIANAPAEDRLVNTDGDKTSRSHTMFSAATAFELGDDWGNPIAYFHRRDYDEPCIYVTLDEEGYEQEVRVQALINPVTGDPYNKTSFQLLSAGSDGIFGSEDDLGNFKIQEADSP
;
A
#
# COMPACT_ATOMS: atom_id res chain seq x y z
N MET A 1 -9.04 -13.99 -107.97
CA MET A 1 -7.76 -13.35 -107.59
C MET A 1 -8.03 -12.33 -106.50
N THR A 2 -7.78 -12.65 -105.23
CA THR A 2 -7.44 -11.65 -104.18
C THR A 2 -6.98 -12.31 -102.87
N ASN A 3 -5.65 -12.26 -102.71
CA ASN A 3 -4.74 -12.47 -101.59
C ASN A 3 -5.28 -12.72 -100.16
N MET A 4 -4.90 -13.89 -99.61
CA MET A 4 -4.74 -14.14 -98.18
C MET A 4 -3.46 -13.48 -97.65
N THR A 5 -3.57 -12.62 -96.63
CA THR A 5 -2.44 -12.13 -95.84
C THR A 5 -2.33 -12.95 -94.56
N HIS A 6 -1.23 -13.70 -94.42
CA HIS A 6 -0.90 -14.45 -93.20
C HIS A 6 -0.36 -13.48 -92.13
N ARG A 7 -1.12 -13.26 -91.06
CA ARG A 7 -0.70 -12.51 -89.87
C ARG A 7 -0.22 -13.53 -88.81
N TYR A 8 1.08 -13.54 -88.51
CA TYR A 8 1.64 -14.40 -87.45
C TYR A 8 1.24 -13.88 -86.06
N MET A 9 0.79 -14.82 -85.22
CA MET A 9 0.48 -14.68 -83.79
C MET A 9 1.68 -14.16 -82.99
N GLN A 10 1.40 -13.37 -81.94
CA GLN A 10 2.22 -13.36 -80.73
C GLN A 10 1.31 -13.67 -79.54
N ALA A 11 1.57 -14.78 -78.85
CA ALA A 11 0.87 -15.17 -77.64
C ALA A 11 1.53 -14.49 -76.42
N PRO A 12 0.76 -14.02 -75.42
CA PRO A 12 1.33 -13.38 -74.24
C PRO A 12 2.03 -14.41 -73.34
N LEU A 13 3.25 -14.09 -72.90
CA LEU A 13 3.99 -14.88 -71.92
C LEU A 13 3.34 -14.72 -70.54
N VAL A 14 2.68 -15.77 -70.05
CA VAL A 14 2.14 -15.84 -68.68
C VAL A 14 3.31 -15.93 -67.70
N ARG A 15 3.46 -14.95 -66.81
CA ARG A 15 4.44 -15.01 -65.71
C ARG A 15 3.92 -15.98 -64.64
N PRO A 16 4.72 -16.95 -64.16
CA PRO A 16 4.29 -17.86 -63.12
C PRO A 16 4.04 -17.08 -61.81
N SER A 17 2.89 -17.31 -61.18
CA SER A 17 2.64 -16.84 -59.82
C SER A 17 3.57 -17.59 -58.87
N ARG A 18 4.34 -16.86 -58.05
CA ARG A 18 5.09 -17.49 -56.96
C ARG A 18 4.08 -18.12 -56.01
N ALA A 19 4.16 -19.44 -55.85
CA ALA A 19 3.40 -20.14 -54.81
C ALA A 19 3.75 -19.51 -53.46
N ARG A 20 2.73 -19.00 -52.75
CA ARG A 20 2.90 -18.56 -51.37
C ARG A 20 3.21 -19.80 -50.54
N ALA A 21 4.40 -19.86 -49.94
CA ALA A 21 4.73 -20.88 -48.96
C ALA A 21 3.81 -20.68 -47.74
N GLY A 22 3.01 -21.69 -47.42
CA GLY A 22 2.25 -21.75 -46.18
C GLY A 22 3.15 -22.21 -45.03
N PHE A 23 2.81 -21.81 -43.81
CA PHE A 23 3.50 -22.29 -42.62
C PHE A 23 3.29 -23.79 -42.44
N THR A 24 4.35 -24.47 -42.00
CA THR A 24 4.29 -25.89 -41.67
C THR A 24 3.68 -26.09 -40.29
N LEU A 25 3.09 -27.26 -40.05
CA LEU A 25 2.56 -27.63 -38.73
C LEU A 25 3.66 -27.57 -37.65
N ILE A 26 4.89 -27.94 -38.01
CA ILE A 26 6.03 -27.93 -37.08
C ILE A 26 6.45 -26.51 -36.69
N GLU A 27 6.37 -25.54 -37.59
CA GLU A 27 6.64 -24.13 -37.28
C GLU A 27 5.59 -23.58 -36.30
N LEU A 28 4.31 -23.88 -36.51
CA LEU A 28 3.27 -23.48 -35.56
C LEU A 28 3.42 -24.17 -34.20
N LEU A 29 3.80 -25.45 -34.16
CA LEU A 29 4.09 -26.17 -32.93
C LEU A 29 5.26 -25.56 -32.16
N ALA A 30 6.37 -25.25 -32.84
CA ALA A 30 7.53 -24.63 -32.21
C ALA A 30 7.18 -23.26 -31.60
N VAL A 31 6.38 -22.45 -32.29
CA VAL A 31 5.90 -21.15 -31.77
C VAL A 31 5.05 -21.33 -30.52
N MET A 32 4.12 -22.28 -30.50
CA MET A 32 3.28 -22.56 -29.32
C MET A 32 4.11 -23.02 -28.12
N VAL A 33 5.17 -23.81 -28.34
CA VAL A 33 6.09 -24.23 -27.28
C VAL A 33 6.87 -23.04 -26.72
N ILE A 34 7.43 -22.19 -27.60
CA ILE A 34 8.16 -20.99 -27.17
C ILE A 34 7.23 -20.03 -26.42
N LEU A 35 6.02 -19.79 -26.93
CA LEU A 35 5.03 -18.96 -26.25
C LEU A 35 4.67 -19.56 -24.88
N GLY A 36 4.36 -20.85 -24.79
CA GLY A 36 4.06 -21.50 -23.52
C GLY A 36 5.18 -21.36 -22.47
N LEU A 37 6.44 -21.50 -22.89
CA LEU A 37 7.60 -21.31 -22.03
C LEU A 37 7.73 -19.84 -21.56
N LEU A 38 7.62 -18.88 -22.48
CA LEU A 38 7.69 -17.46 -22.14
C LEU A 38 6.57 -17.06 -21.18
N THR A 39 5.33 -17.50 -21.43
CA THR A 39 4.20 -17.19 -20.56
C THR A 39 4.40 -17.76 -19.15
N PHE A 40 4.94 -18.98 -19.02
CA PHE A 40 5.25 -19.57 -17.71
C PHE A 40 6.25 -18.73 -16.89
N PHE A 41 7.34 -18.27 -17.51
CA PHE A 41 8.33 -17.45 -16.82
C PHE A 41 7.80 -16.06 -16.44
N VAL A 42 7.00 -15.44 -17.31
CA VAL A 42 6.37 -14.14 -17.04
C VAL A 42 5.42 -14.23 -15.85
N LEU A 43 4.56 -15.25 -15.79
CA LEU A 43 3.62 -15.46 -14.68
C LEU A 43 4.35 -15.67 -13.35
N ARG A 44 5.42 -16.47 -13.34
CA ARG A 44 6.20 -16.74 -12.13
C ARG A 44 6.91 -15.51 -11.59
N GLY A 45 7.36 -14.60 -12.46
CA GLY A 45 8.02 -13.35 -12.05
C GLY A 45 7.08 -12.32 -11.43
N ALA A 46 5.78 -12.38 -11.73
CA ALA A 46 4.80 -11.41 -11.25
C ALA A 46 4.38 -11.64 -9.78
N MET A 47 4.36 -12.89 -9.31
CA MET A 47 3.73 -13.28 -8.04
C MET A 47 4.40 -12.73 -6.74
N GLY A 48 5.55 -12.07 -6.81
CA GLY A 48 6.19 -11.40 -5.65
C GLY A 48 6.54 -9.93 -5.90
N ALA A 49 6.33 -9.44 -7.12
CA ALA A 49 6.62 -8.06 -7.47
C ALA A 49 5.60 -7.10 -6.84
N GLU A 50 4.33 -7.50 -6.77
CA GLU A 50 3.26 -6.71 -6.18
C GLU A 50 3.49 -6.48 -4.68
N GLU A 51 3.81 -7.54 -3.94
CA GLU A 51 4.08 -7.45 -2.50
C GLU A 51 5.29 -6.55 -2.21
N THR A 52 6.37 -6.71 -2.97
CA THR A 52 7.55 -5.82 -2.86
C THR A 52 7.19 -4.36 -3.14
N VAL A 53 6.27 -4.09 -4.07
CA VAL A 53 5.79 -2.74 -4.38
C VAL A 53 5.01 -2.17 -3.21
N ARG A 54 4.06 -2.92 -2.63
CA ARG A 54 3.27 -2.51 -1.45
C ARG A 54 4.18 -2.23 -0.26
N VAL A 55 5.11 -3.13 0.05
CA VAL A 55 6.10 -2.94 1.11
C VAL A 55 6.91 -1.64 0.91
N ASN A 56 7.43 -1.40 -0.29
CA ASN A 56 8.23 -0.19 -0.55
C ASN A 56 7.38 1.09 -0.52
N SER A 57 6.14 1.00 -0.99
CA SER A 57 5.18 2.09 -0.99
C SER A 57 4.75 2.45 0.44
N THR A 58 4.39 1.47 1.28
CA THR A 58 4.16 1.65 2.72
C THR A 58 5.38 2.23 3.43
N ARG A 59 6.61 1.76 3.16
CA ARG A 59 7.83 2.38 3.72
C ARG A 59 7.98 3.86 3.36
N GLY A 60 7.76 4.20 2.09
CA GLY A 60 7.76 5.59 1.63
C GLY A 60 6.67 6.43 2.31
N TYR A 61 5.49 5.84 2.50
CA TYR A 61 4.38 6.46 3.20
C TYR A 61 4.70 6.73 4.67
N LEU A 62 5.26 5.76 5.40
CA LEU A 62 5.70 5.95 6.79
C LEU A 62 6.75 7.08 6.93
N GLN A 63 7.64 7.22 5.95
CA GLN A 63 8.59 8.35 5.90
C GLN A 63 7.89 9.69 5.67
N GLN A 64 6.92 9.73 4.76
CA GLN A 64 6.10 10.92 4.52
C GLN A 64 5.31 11.33 5.76
N LEU A 65 4.67 10.36 6.43
CA LEU A 65 3.95 10.58 7.69
C LEU A 65 4.89 11.10 8.78
N SER A 66 6.08 10.51 8.91
CA SER A 66 7.08 11.00 9.88
C SER A 66 7.44 12.46 9.62
N ALA A 67 7.65 12.85 8.36
CA ALA A 67 7.93 14.24 8.00
C ALA A 67 6.74 15.18 8.25
N ALA A 68 5.50 14.73 8.04
CA ALA A 68 4.31 15.50 8.35
C ALA A 68 4.18 15.73 9.86
N ILE A 69 4.41 14.69 10.66
CA ILE A 69 4.43 14.75 12.13
C ILE A 69 5.54 15.68 12.64
N ASP A 70 6.73 15.63 12.04
CA ASP A 70 7.82 16.54 12.40
C ASP A 70 7.48 18.01 12.08
N ASN A 71 6.65 18.29 11.08
CA ASN A 71 6.17 19.64 10.78
C ASN A 71 5.06 20.11 11.74
N TYR A 72 4.39 19.19 12.43
CA TYR A 72 3.37 19.51 13.43
C TYR A 72 4.00 20.02 14.73
N GLU A 73 5.11 19.41 15.15
CA GLU A 73 5.73 19.64 16.47
C GLU A 73 6.11 21.11 16.76
N PRO A 74 6.68 21.89 15.83
CA PRO A 74 7.08 23.26 16.12
C PRO A 74 5.92 24.20 16.49
N ASP A 75 4.75 23.99 15.89
CA ASP A 75 3.57 24.83 16.10
C ASP A 75 2.74 24.35 17.31
N ALA A 76 2.68 23.04 17.53
CA ALA A 76 1.94 22.43 18.64
C ALA A 76 2.74 22.35 19.95
N GLY A 77 4.06 22.40 19.88
CA GLY A 77 5.00 22.24 21.00
C GLY A 77 5.25 20.78 21.43
N ASP A 78 4.70 19.82 20.71
CA ASP A 78 4.94 18.38 20.87
C ASP A 78 4.42 17.63 19.64
N TYR A 79 4.74 16.33 19.53
CA TYR A 79 4.15 15.47 18.50
C TYR A 79 2.64 15.27 18.73
N PRO A 80 1.87 14.85 17.70
CA PRO A 80 0.45 14.55 17.83
C PRO A 80 0.15 13.64 19.03
N PRO A 81 -0.92 13.89 19.80
CA PRO A 81 -1.31 12.98 20.87
C PRO A 81 -1.75 11.63 20.29
N SER A 82 -1.52 10.52 21.00
CA SER A 82 -2.09 9.20 20.68
C SER A 82 -3.30 8.83 21.53
N SER A 83 -3.77 9.75 22.37
CA SER A 83 -4.94 9.59 23.23
C SER A 83 -5.97 10.70 22.99
N PHE A 84 -7.26 10.38 23.07
CA PHE A 84 -8.31 11.39 22.96
C PHE A 84 -8.25 12.40 24.11
N PRO A 85 -8.06 13.71 23.84
CA PRO A 85 -8.10 14.71 24.88
C PRO A 85 -9.55 15.06 25.25
N ASN A 86 -9.79 15.41 26.52
CA ASN A 86 -11.11 15.82 27.02
C ASN A 86 -11.76 16.97 26.22
N SER A 87 -10.96 17.79 25.52
CA SER A 87 -11.47 18.86 24.66
C SER A 87 -12.24 18.38 23.43
N LEU A 88 -12.03 17.12 23.03
CA LEU A 88 -12.69 16.52 21.88
C LEU A 88 -13.85 15.62 22.28
N ASP A 89 -14.08 15.36 23.58
CA ASP A 89 -15.12 14.44 24.05
C ASP A 89 -16.54 14.71 23.50
N PRO A 90 -17.37 13.66 23.36
CA PRO A 90 -17.06 12.26 23.67
C PRO A 90 -16.20 11.59 22.58
N LYS A 91 -15.19 10.82 23.00
CA LYS A 91 -14.47 9.90 22.10
C LYS A 91 -15.41 8.86 21.47
N PRO A 92 -15.14 8.39 20.25
CA PRO A 92 -16.02 7.44 19.57
C PRO A 92 -15.86 6.02 20.13
N SER A 93 -14.62 5.54 20.31
CA SER A 93 -14.30 4.25 20.95
C SER A 93 -12.96 4.31 21.73
N ASP A 94 -12.42 3.15 22.15
CA ASP A 94 -11.03 2.99 22.64
C ASP A 94 -10.14 2.27 21.61
N THR A 95 -10.71 1.94 20.46
CA THR A 95 -10.09 1.26 19.34
C THR A 95 -9.48 2.29 18.39
N ASN A 96 -8.41 1.93 17.69
CA ASN A 96 -7.71 2.76 16.70
C ASN A 96 -7.27 4.15 17.17
N MET A 97 -7.34 4.43 18.48
CA MET A 97 -7.26 5.75 19.09
C MET A 97 -6.05 6.58 18.64
N GLY A 98 -4.87 5.96 18.63
CA GLY A 98 -3.66 6.63 18.19
C GLY A 98 -3.73 7.06 16.72
N ALA A 99 -4.29 6.22 15.86
CA ALA A 99 -4.40 6.50 14.44
C ALA A 99 -5.46 7.57 14.14
N GLU A 100 -6.61 7.52 14.82
CA GLU A 100 -7.64 8.57 14.70
C GLU A 100 -7.11 9.93 15.14
N MET A 101 -6.41 9.97 16.28
CA MET A 101 -5.84 11.22 16.80
C MET A 101 -4.77 11.78 15.88
N LEU A 102 -4.01 10.91 15.21
CA LEU A 102 -3.08 11.34 14.17
C LEU A 102 -3.82 12.01 13.01
N VAL A 103 -4.92 11.43 12.51
CA VAL A 103 -5.74 12.06 11.44
C VAL A 103 -6.29 13.42 11.89
N ILE A 104 -6.85 13.52 13.10
CA ILE A 104 -7.34 14.79 13.65
C ILE A 104 -6.23 15.85 13.70
N SER A 105 -5.00 15.44 14.02
CA SER A 105 -3.86 16.35 14.16
C SER A 105 -3.29 16.79 12.81
N LEU A 106 -3.33 15.93 11.79
CA LEU A 106 -2.85 16.26 10.44
C LEU A 106 -3.88 17.03 9.60
N TRP A 107 -5.18 16.88 9.89
CA TRP A 107 -6.28 17.59 9.23
C TRP A 107 -7.24 18.25 10.22
N PRO A 108 -6.78 19.18 11.07
CA PRO A 108 -7.67 19.87 12.01
C PRO A 108 -8.78 20.63 11.27
N LYS A 109 -9.84 21.05 12.00
CA LYS A 109 -10.97 21.79 11.40
C LYS A 109 -10.59 23.00 10.56
N GLN A 110 -9.46 23.63 10.89
CA GLN A 110 -8.99 24.84 10.24
C GLN A 110 -8.36 24.58 8.86
N GLY A 111 -8.06 23.32 8.53
CA GLY A 111 -7.42 22.92 7.28
C GLY A 111 -6.45 21.76 7.50
N SER A 112 -5.62 21.50 6.51
CA SER A 112 -4.58 20.49 6.60
C SER A 112 -3.23 21.10 6.98
N ILE A 113 -2.38 20.36 7.68
CA ILE A 113 -1.03 20.80 7.98
C ILE A 113 -0.16 20.81 6.71
N ALA A 114 1.03 21.43 6.80
CA ALA A 114 2.01 21.36 5.73
C ALA A 114 2.47 19.91 5.52
N ASN A 115 2.49 19.48 4.25
CA ASN A 115 2.88 18.11 3.86
C ASN A 115 2.02 17.00 4.46
N ALA A 116 0.77 17.28 4.83
CA ALA A 116 -0.15 16.21 5.15
C ALA A 116 -0.22 15.21 3.98
N PRO A 117 -0.31 13.91 4.29
CA PRO A 117 -0.41 12.87 3.27
C PRO A 117 -1.67 13.04 2.41
N ALA A 118 -1.75 12.31 1.31
CA ALA A 118 -2.98 12.26 0.52
C ALA A 118 -4.10 11.53 1.29
N GLU A 119 -5.36 11.89 0.98
CA GLU A 119 -6.56 11.32 1.60
C GLU A 119 -6.92 9.92 1.04
N ASP A 120 -6.18 9.42 0.04
CA ASP A 120 -6.44 8.16 -0.66
C ASP A 120 -6.21 6.91 0.19
N ARG A 121 -5.52 7.07 1.33
CA ARG A 121 -5.29 6.02 2.32
C ARG A 121 -6.11 6.19 3.59
N LEU A 122 -7.17 7.00 3.58
CA LEU A 122 -8.07 7.05 4.74
C LEU A 122 -8.91 5.76 4.81
N VAL A 123 -8.88 5.11 5.96
CA VAL A 123 -9.66 3.92 6.29
C VAL A 123 -10.56 4.19 7.50
N ASN A 124 -11.48 3.27 7.78
CA ASN A 124 -12.31 3.25 8.98
C ASN A 124 -12.56 1.77 9.33
N THR A 125 -11.57 1.12 9.90
CA THR A 125 -11.61 -0.36 10.07
C THR A 125 -12.51 -0.81 11.19
N ASP A 126 -12.77 0.02 12.20
CA ASP A 126 -13.73 -0.28 13.28
C ASP A 126 -15.15 0.26 13.02
N GLY A 127 -15.33 0.99 11.91
CA GLY A 127 -16.61 1.49 11.42
C GLY A 127 -17.19 2.63 12.25
N ASP A 128 -16.38 3.25 13.12
CA ASP A 128 -16.88 4.16 14.14
C ASP A 128 -17.09 5.60 13.64
N LYS A 129 -17.75 6.41 14.48
CA LYS A 129 -18.05 7.81 14.21
C LYS A 129 -18.05 8.62 15.49
N THR A 130 -17.56 9.84 15.37
CA THR A 130 -17.68 10.87 16.40
C THR A 130 -19.04 11.58 16.35
N SER A 131 -19.41 12.26 17.43
CA SER A 131 -20.66 13.04 17.50
C SER A 131 -20.73 14.21 16.49
N ARG A 132 -19.56 14.68 16.03
CA ARG A 132 -19.36 15.76 15.05
C ARG A 132 -17.98 15.57 14.44
N SER A 133 -17.77 15.97 13.18
CA SER A 133 -16.42 15.97 12.61
C SER A 133 -15.45 16.76 13.51
N HIS A 134 -14.26 16.22 13.73
CA HIS A 134 -13.13 16.87 14.40
C HIS A 134 -12.04 17.31 13.42
N THR A 135 -12.16 16.94 12.15
CA THR A 135 -11.23 17.28 11.08
C THR A 135 -11.80 18.38 10.18
N MET A 136 -11.03 18.81 9.17
CA MET A 136 -11.57 19.64 8.08
C MET A 136 -12.57 18.89 7.18
N PHE A 137 -12.70 17.57 7.31
CA PHE A 137 -13.65 16.79 6.54
C PHE A 137 -15.09 17.05 7.00
N SER A 138 -16.04 16.99 6.07
CA SER A 138 -17.46 17.15 6.42
C SER A 138 -18.04 15.92 7.15
N ALA A 139 -17.45 14.74 6.96
CA ALA A 139 -17.88 13.50 7.59
C ALA A 139 -17.44 13.45 9.06
N ALA A 140 -18.30 12.91 9.93
CA ALA A 140 -17.99 12.65 11.34
C ALA A 140 -17.34 11.29 11.60
N THR A 141 -17.02 10.56 10.54
CA THR A 141 -16.21 9.34 10.59
C THR A 141 -14.91 9.63 11.34
N ALA A 142 -14.56 8.78 12.31
CA ALA A 142 -13.18 8.74 12.79
C ALA A 142 -12.41 7.93 11.74
N PHE A 143 -11.51 8.60 11.03
CA PHE A 143 -10.72 7.93 10.00
C PHE A 143 -9.36 7.58 10.60
N GLU A 144 -8.78 6.48 10.15
CA GLU A 144 -7.36 6.18 10.31
C GLU A 144 -6.60 6.37 9.01
N LEU A 145 -5.27 6.37 9.11
CA LEU A 145 -4.39 6.24 7.95
C LEU A 145 -4.07 4.77 7.74
N GLY A 146 -4.43 4.22 6.59
CA GLY A 146 -4.17 2.84 6.21
C GLY A 146 -2.81 2.64 5.54
N ASP A 147 -2.25 1.45 5.69
CA ASP A 147 -1.18 0.95 4.82
C ASP A 147 -1.73 0.44 3.47
N ASP A 148 -0.84 -0.11 2.63
CA ASP A 148 -1.23 -0.66 1.33
C ASP A 148 -2.09 -1.95 1.43
N TRP A 149 -2.24 -2.55 2.62
CA TRP A 149 -3.14 -3.68 2.89
C TRP A 149 -4.48 -3.26 3.51
N GLY A 150 -4.64 -1.96 3.77
CA GLY A 150 -5.87 -1.41 4.34
C GLY A 150 -5.91 -1.50 5.87
N ASN A 151 -4.81 -1.92 6.49
CA ASN A 151 -4.67 -1.96 7.94
C ASN A 151 -4.34 -0.56 8.47
N PRO A 152 -4.90 -0.12 9.61
CA PRO A 152 -4.55 1.16 10.20
C PRO A 152 -3.07 1.17 10.61
N ILE A 153 -2.37 2.27 10.30
CA ILE A 153 -1.05 2.56 10.82
C ILE A 153 -1.20 2.85 12.32
N ALA A 154 -0.67 1.96 13.15
CA ALA A 154 -0.64 2.21 14.58
C ALA A 154 0.32 3.36 14.90
N TYR A 155 -0.13 4.25 15.78
CA TYR A 155 0.58 5.47 16.15
C TYR A 155 0.69 5.56 17.67
N PHE A 156 1.91 5.69 18.16
CA PHE A 156 2.20 5.87 19.58
C PHE A 156 3.07 7.11 19.78
N HIS A 157 2.59 8.04 20.59
CA HIS A 157 3.39 9.12 21.13
C HIS A 157 4.32 8.58 22.24
N ARG A 158 5.55 9.11 22.37
CA ARG A 158 6.53 8.69 23.40
C ARG A 158 6.03 8.62 24.84
N ARG A 159 4.99 9.37 25.18
CA ARG A 159 4.40 9.38 26.53
C ARG A 159 3.49 8.18 26.79
N ASP A 160 3.05 7.53 25.73
CA ASP A 160 2.02 6.50 25.75
C ASP A 160 2.62 5.14 25.32
N TYR A 161 3.95 5.00 25.28
CA TYR A 161 4.61 3.74 24.93
C TYR A 161 4.28 2.59 25.89
N ASP A 162 3.95 2.89 27.14
CA ASP A 162 3.52 1.91 28.14
C ASP A 162 2.01 1.62 28.10
N GLU A 163 1.26 2.35 27.26
CA GLU A 163 -0.21 2.29 27.15
C GLU A 163 -0.61 1.59 25.84
N PRO A 164 -1.01 0.31 25.89
CA PRO A 164 -1.43 -0.40 24.69
C PRO A 164 -2.80 0.08 24.18
N CYS A 165 -2.97 0.05 22.87
CA CYS A 165 -4.20 0.40 22.17
C CYS A 165 -4.74 -0.83 21.43
N ILE A 166 -6.07 -0.93 21.28
CA ILE A 166 -6.68 -1.93 20.42
C ILE A 166 -6.69 -1.37 19.00
N TYR A 167 -6.31 -2.18 18.02
CA TYR A 167 -6.43 -1.87 16.61
C TYR A 167 -7.28 -2.92 15.91
N VAL A 168 -8.14 -2.50 14.98
CA VAL A 168 -8.87 -3.41 14.10
C VAL A 168 -8.13 -3.48 12.77
N THR A 169 -7.59 -4.66 12.46
CA THR A 169 -6.87 -4.97 11.22
C THR A 169 -7.64 -6.02 10.41
N LEU A 170 -7.18 -6.29 9.20
CA LEU A 170 -7.73 -7.28 8.28
C LEU A 170 -6.73 -8.45 8.15
N ASP A 171 -7.21 -9.69 8.30
CA ASP A 171 -6.41 -10.87 7.94
C ASP A 171 -6.19 -11.02 6.43
N GLU A 172 -5.42 -12.04 6.03
CA GLU A 172 -5.17 -12.36 4.61
C GLU A 172 -6.46 -12.64 3.81
N GLU A 173 -7.51 -13.10 4.47
CA GLU A 173 -8.83 -13.32 3.90
C GLU A 173 -9.74 -12.07 3.90
N GLY A 174 -9.29 -10.98 4.52
CA GLY A 174 -10.00 -9.70 4.63
C GLY A 174 -11.02 -9.63 5.77
N TYR A 175 -10.97 -10.53 6.76
CA TYR A 175 -11.79 -10.46 7.95
C TYR A 175 -11.16 -9.58 9.02
N GLU A 176 -12.01 -8.81 9.70
CA GLU A 176 -11.60 -7.95 10.81
C GLU A 176 -11.11 -8.75 12.02
N GLN A 177 -10.01 -8.30 12.61
CA GLN A 177 -9.42 -8.83 13.82
C GLN A 177 -9.08 -7.69 14.78
N GLU A 178 -9.39 -7.87 16.07
CA GLU A 178 -8.94 -6.95 17.12
C GLU A 178 -7.59 -7.40 17.68
N VAL A 179 -6.58 -6.52 17.58
CA VAL A 179 -5.23 -6.78 18.06
C VAL A 179 -4.85 -5.73 19.10
N ARG A 180 -4.33 -6.18 20.25
CA ARG A 180 -3.78 -5.28 21.27
C ARG A 180 -2.33 -4.98 20.93
N VAL A 181 -2.05 -3.72 20.59
CA VAL A 181 -0.75 -3.26 20.11
C VAL A 181 -0.12 -2.33 21.15
N GLN A 182 1.19 -2.39 21.27
CA GLN A 182 1.98 -1.50 22.10
C GLN A 182 3.21 -1.03 21.32
N ALA A 183 3.77 0.12 21.70
CA ALA A 183 5.03 0.58 21.15
C ALA A 183 6.14 -0.48 21.31
N LEU A 184 6.92 -0.69 20.25
CA LEU A 184 7.96 -1.70 20.20
C LEU A 184 9.20 -1.28 20.98
N ILE A 185 9.79 -2.27 21.65
CA ILE A 185 11.06 -2.16 22.36
C ILE A 185 12.19 -2.65 21.46
N ASN A 186 13.29 -1.92 21.42
CA ASN A 186 14.49 -2.36 20.73
C ASN A 186 15.17 -3.48 21.54
N PRO A 187 15.22 -4.73 21.03
CA PRO A 187 15.69 -5.87 21.80
C PRO A 187 17.17 -5.79 22.18
N VAL A 188 17.96 -5.00 21.43
CA VAL A 188 19.39 -4.81 21.68
C VAL A 188 19.62 -3.85 22.85
N THR A 189 18.82 -2.77 22.94
CA THR A 189 19.03 -1.71 23.94
C THR A 189 18.13 -1.84 25.16
N GLY A 190 17.00 -2.53 25.04
CA GLY A 190 15.91 -2.57 26.03
C GLY A 190 15.08 -1.28 26.12
N ASP A 191 15.44 -0.23 25.36
CA ASP A 191 14.68 1.01 25.27
C ASP A 191 13.63 0.93 24.14
N PRO A 192 12.51 1.69 24.23
CA PRO A 192 11.60 1.86 23.11
C PRO A 192 12.32 2.36 21.85
N TYR A 193 11.94 1.84 20.69
CA TYR A 193 12.35 2.47 19.43
C TYR A 193 11.89 3.92 19.42
N ASN A 194 12.68 4.80 18.81
CA ASN A 194 12.37 6.23 18.72
C ASN A 194 12.03 6.89 20.08
N LYS A 195 12.68 6.44 21.17
CA LYS A 195 12.49 6.80 22.59
C LYS A 195 12.01 8.23 22.90
N THR A 196 12.48 9.23 22.16
CA THR A 196 12.19 10.65 22.41
C THR A 196 11.16 11.25 21.47
N SER A 197 10.45 10.45 20.65
CA SER A 197 9.56 10.95 19.61
C SER A 197 8.25 10.17 19.50
N PHE A 198 8.06 9.40 18.44
CA PHE A 198 6.85 8.63 18.17
C PHE A 198 7.19 7.38 17.35
N GLN A 199 6.29 6.40 17.41
CA GLN A 199 6.36 5.20 16.58
C GLN A 199 5.17 5.16 15.63
N LEU A 200 5.45 4.82 14.38
CA LEU A 200 4.46 4.42 13.39
C LEU A 200 4.71 2.95 13.07
N LEU A 201 3.66 2.14 13.04
CA LEU A 201 3.71 0.70 12.74
C LEU A 201 2.63 0.33 11.73
N SER A 202 3.00 -0.43 10.70
CA SER A 202 2.08 -1.11 9.79
C SER A 202 2.15 -2.60 10.12
N ALA A 203 0.98 -3.23 10.18
CA ALA A 203 0.82 -4.67 10.43
C ALA A 203 1.08 -5.53 9.19
N GLY A 204 1.53 -4.92 8.08
CA GLY A 204 1.88 -5.64 6.87
C GLY A 204 0.68 -6.34 6.21
N SER A 205 1.02 -7.43 5.53
CA SER A 205 0.15 -8.27 4.71
C SER A 205 -0.71 -9.25 5.49
N ASP A 206 -0.22 -9.73 6.64
CA ASP A 206 -0.96 -10.66 7.49
C ASP A 206 -1.92 -9.95 8.46
N GLY A 207 -1.75 -8.63 8.64
CA GLY A 207 -2.56 -7.80 9.53
C GLY A 207 -2.30 -8.05 11.01
N ILE A 208 -1.20 -8.72 11.36
CA ILE A 208 -0.87 -9.10 12.74
C ILE A 208 0.36 -8.31 13.19
N PHE A 209 0.15 -7.32 14.06
CA PHE A 209 1.26 -6.64 14.70
C PHE A 209 2.16 -7.60 15.50
N GLY A 210 3.47 -7.45 15.31
CA GLY A 210 4.52 -8.28 15.89
C GLY A 210 4.96 -9.45 15.01
N SER A 211 4.48 -9.53 13.77
CA SER A 211 4.90 -10.50 12.75
C SER A 211 6.20 -10.09 12.04
N GLU A 212 6.67 -10.92 11.10
CA GLU A 212 7.89 -10.68 10.33
C GLU A 212 7.72 -9.61 9.23
N ASP A 213 6.50 -9.35 8.77
CA ASP A 213 6.20 -8.39 7.71
C ASP A 213 5.83 -6.99 8.22
N ASP A 214 5.83 -6.79 9.54
CA ASP A 214 5.69 -5.49 10.17
C ASP A 214 6.68 -4.46 9.62
N LEU A 215 6.19 -3.24 9.44
CA LEU A 215 6.99 -2.09 9.01
C LEU A 215 6.86 -0.96 10.03
N GLY A 216 7.98 -0.29 10.31
CA GLY A 216 7.97 0.89 11.19
C GLY A 216 8.70 2.09 10.58
N ASN A 217 8.55 3.26 11.21
CA ASN A 217 9.41 4.42 10.94
C ASN A 217 10.83 4.27 11.53
N PHE A 218 11.23 3.02 11.82
CA PHE A 218 12.53 2.57 12.28
C PHE A 218 12.76 1.17 11.72
N LYS A 219 14.02 0.71 11.76
CA LYS A 219 14.32 -0.67 11.40
C LYS A 219 13.98 -1.59 12.58
N ILE A 220 12.92 -2.38 12.42
CA ILE A 220 12.56 -3.43 13.37
C ILE A 220 13.65 -4.51 13.29
N GLN A 221 14.31 -4.75 14.41
CA GLN A 221 15.25 -5.85 14.57
C GLN A 221 14.52 -7.03 15.19
N GLU A 222 14.68 -8.20 14.57
CA GLU A 222 14.33 -9.46 15.22
C GLU A 222 15.22 -9.66 16.45
N ALA A 223 14.66 -10.23 17.50
CA ALA A 223 15.48 -10.70 18.60
C ALA A 223 16.39 -11.80 18.04
N ASP A 224 17.71 -11.67 18.21
CA ASP A 224 18.62 -12.79 17.96
C ASP A 224 18.08 -14.00 18.72
N SER A 225 17.60 -15.00 17.98
CA SER A 225 17.15 -16.26 18.57
C SER A 225 18.35 -16.84 19.34
N PRO A 226 18.20 -17.16 20.65
CA PRO A 226 19.30 -17.67 21.45
C PRO A 226 19.86 -19.00 20.95
#